data_AF-A0A1B6GTC3-F1
#
_entry.id   AF-A0A1B6GTC3-F1
#
_cell.length_a   1.000
_cell.length_b   1.000
_cell.length_c   1.000
_cell.angle_alpha   90.00
_cell.angle_beta   90.00
_cell.angle_gamma   90.00
#
_symmetry.space_group_name_H-M   'P 1'
#
loop_
_entity.id
_entity.type
_entity.pdbx_description
1 polymer ?
#
loop_
_entity_poly.entity_id
_entity_poly.type
_entity_poly.pdbx_seq_one_letter_code
_entity_poly.pdbx_strand_id
1 'polypeptide(L)'
;VTHALIVKKTNEDQHLSQLKKDLMSGKQRNSEFNLHKGAIFRGQRVVIPSQLQPQILSQLHETHIGIVKMKALARRYCYWKNIDRDIENTVKSCKACCDIKSNPVKAPLHCWDEPEENW
;
A
#
# COMPACT_ATOMS: atom_id res chain seq x y z
N VAL A 1 -12.53 7.90 -5.68
CA VAL A 1 -11.95 7.73 -7.04
C VAL A 1 -12.93 6.95 -7.90
N THR A 2 -13.27 7.43 -9.12
CA THR A 2 -14.23 6.74 -10.02
C THR A 2 -13.52 5.84 -11.02
N HIS A 3 -14.23 4.81 -11.53
CA HIS A 3 -13.70 3.89 -12.54
C HIS A 3 -13.22 4.63 -13.81
N ALA A 4 -14.01 5.58 -14.32
CA ALA A 4 -13.64 6.37 -15.50
C ALA A 4 -12.33 7.14 -15.31
N LEU A 5 -12.10 7.69 -14.10
CA LEU A 5 -10.86 8.38 -13.78
C LEU A 5 -9.66 7.42 -13.77
N ILE A 6 -9.83 6.21 -13.22
CA ILE A 6 -8.77 5.19 -13.24
C ILE A 6 -8.40 4.86 -14.69
N VAL A 7 -9.38 4.55 -15.55
CA VAL A 7 -9.13 4.23 -16.97
C VAL A 7 -8.39 5.36 -17.68
N LYS A 8 -8.81 6.61 -17.46
CA LYS A 8 -8.14 7.79 -18.03
C LYS A 8 -6.67 7.84 -17.59
N LYS A 9 -6.42 7.75 -16.27
CA LYS A 9 -5.08 7.83 -15.68
C LYS A 9 -4.19 6.64 -16.03
N THR A 10 -4.76 5.46 -16.25
CA THR A 10 -4.04 4.28 -16.75
C THR A 10 -3.47 4.53 -18.14
N ASN A 11 -4.16 5.29 -19.00
CA ASN A 11 -3.65 5.60 -20.33
C ASN A 11 -2.50 6.64 -20.29
N GLU A 12 -2.52 7.55 -19.32
CA GLU A 12 -1.48 8.57 -19.11
C GLU A 12 -0.18 7.96 -18.55
N ASP A 13 -0.26 6.88 -17.79
CA ASP A 13 0.90 6.18 -17.22
C ASP A 13 1.59 5.30 -18.27
N GLN A 14 2.85 5.62 -18.62
CA GLN A 14 3.60 4.94 -19.67
C GLN A 14 3.72 3.42 -19.45
N HIS A 15 3.95 2.99 -18.20
CA HIS A 15 4.13 1.58 -17.88
C HIS A 15 2.80 0.83 -17.97
N LEU A 16 1.73 1.39 -17.41
CA LEU A 16 0.42 0.77 -17.45
C LEU A 16 -0.20 0.78 -18.86
N SER A 17 0.06 1.82 -19.65
CA SER A 17 -0.34 1.87 -21.05
C SER A 17 0.32 0.78 -21.88
N GLN A 18 1.61 0.51 -21.66
CA GLN A 18 2.30 -0.59 -22.34
C GLN A 18 1.70 -1.94 -21.92
N LEU A 19 1.54 -2.17 -20.62
CA LEU A 19 0.92 -3.39 -20.10
C LEU A 19 -0.49 -3.62 -20.68
N LYS A 20 -1.28 -2.55 -20.80
CA LYS A 20 -2.62 -2.62 -21.41
C LYS A 20 -2.56 -3.07 -22.88
N LYS A 21 -1.62 -2.56 -23.68
CA LYS A 21 -1.43 -2.97 -25.07
C LYS A 21 -1.00 -4.45 -25.16
N ASP A 22 -0.12 -4.88 -24.27
CA ASP A 22 0.36 -6.27 -24.23
C ASP A 22 -0.76 -7.25 -23.87
N LEU A 23 -1.64 -6.87 -22.93
CA LEU A 23 -2.83 -7.64 -22.58
C LEU A 23 -3.85 -7.70 -23.74
N MET A 24 -4.06 -6.59 -24.47
CA MET A 24 -4.96 -6.58 -25.63
C MET A 24 -4.42 -7.37 -26.82
N SER A 25 -3.10 -7.36 -27.02
CA SER A 25 -2.46 -8.08 -28.14
C SER A 25 -2.32 -9.59 -27.90
N GLY A 26 -2.72 -10.11 -26.73
CA GLY A 26 -2.64 -11.53 -26.41
C GLY A 26 -1.21 -12.07 -26.30
N LYS A 27 -0.19 -11.21 -26.30
CA LYS A 27 1.22 -11.59 -26.17
C LYS A 27 1.55 -12.23 -24.82
N GLN A 28 0.74 -11.97 -23.81
CA GLN A 28 0.94 -12.43 -22.44
C GLN A 28 -0.02 -13.58 -22.09
N ARG A 29 0.35 -14.82 -22.45
CA ARG A 29 -0.47 -16.03 -22.20
C ARG A 29 -0.59 -16.42 -20.72
N ASN A 30 0.36 -16.00 -19.87
CA ASN A 30 0.39 -16.28 -18.42
C ASN A 30 0.52 -14.98 -17.60
N SER A 31 -0.22 -13.93 -17.95
CA SER A 31 -0.19 -12.70 -17.16
C SER A 31 -1.07 -12.84 -15.92
N GLU A 32 -0.51 -12.54 -14.74
CA GLU A 32 -1.26 -12.36 -13.49
C GLU A 32 -2.29 -11.20 -13.56
N PHE A 33 -2.27 -10.46 -14.67
CA PHE A 33 -3.06 -9.28 -14.94
C PHE A 33 -4.16 -9.54 -15.95
N ASN A 34 -5.32 -8.92 -15.72
CA ASN A 34 -6.49 -9.01 -16.58
C ASN A 34 -6.98 -7.61 -16.93
N LEU A 35 -7.54 -7.44 -18.12
CA LEU A 35 -8.16 -6.19 -18.55
C LEU A 35 -9.68 -6.33 -18.45
N HIS A 36 -10.32 -5.46 -17.67
CA HIS A 36 -11.78 -5.42 -17.57
C HIS A 36 -12.29 -3.98 -17.71
N LYS A 37 -13.17 -3.75 -18.68
CA LYS A 37 -13.77 -2.42 -18.98
C LYS A 37 -12.72 -1.29 -19.11
N GLY A 38 -11.53 -1.62 -19.60
CA GLY A 38 -10.43 -0.66 -19.81
C GLY A 38 -9.55 -0.40 -18.59
N ALA A 39 -9.85 -0.99 -17.42
CA ALA A 39 -9.01 -0.97 -16.23
C ALA A 39 -8.25 -2.29 -16.07
N ILE A 40 -7.03 -2.21 -15.53
CA ILE A 40 -6.17 -3.37 -15.30
C ILE A 40 -6.44 -3.92 -13.90
N PHE A 41 -6.54 -5.23 -13.78
CA PHE A 41 -6.75 -5.96 -12.53
C PHE A 41 -5.64 -6.97 -12.31
N ARG A 42 -5.28 -7.22 -11.05
CA ARG A 42 -4.46 -8.35 -10.62
C ARG A 42 -5.31 -9.23 -9.69
N GLY A 43 -5.73 -10.39 -10.18
CA GLY A 43 -6.82 -11.15 -9.54
C GLY A 43 -8.09 -10.31 -9.41
N GLN A 44 -8.61 -10.12 -8.20
CA GLN A 44 -9.80 -9.31 -7.93
C GLN A 44 -9.52 -7.83 -7.62
N ARG A 45 -8.26 -7.39 -7.68
CA ARG A 45 -7.83 -6.06 -7.21
C ARG A 45 -7.57 -5.14 -8.40
N VAL A 46 -8.03 -3.90 -8.33
CA VAL A 46 -7.78 -2.91 -9.39
C VAL A 46 -6.35 -2.36 -9.26
N VAL A 47 -5.64 -2.28 -10.38
CA VAL A 47 -4.31 -1.66 -10.44
C VAL A 47 -4.48 -0.15 -10.46
N ILE A 48 -3.88 0.54 -9.48
CA ILE A 48 -4.00 2.01 -9.34
C ILE A 48 -2.79 2.71 -9.98
N PRO A 49 -3.01 3.61 -10.95
CA PRO A 49 -1.96 4.46 -11.52
C PRO A 49 -1.26 5.32 -10.47
N SER A 50 0.04 5.56 -10.67
CA SER A 50 0.92 6.35 -9.79
C SER A 50 0.29 7.66 -9.31
N GLN A 51 -0.33 8.41 -10.22
CA GLN A 51 -0.95 9.70 -9.92
C GLN A 51 -2.18 9.63 -8.99
N LEU A 52 -2.86 8.48 -8.91
CA LEU A 52 -4.03 8.29 -8.05
C LEU A 52 -3.68 7.67 -6.68
N GLN A 53 -2.46 7.15 -6.52
CA GLN A 53 -2.01 6.52 -5.27
C GLN A 53 -2.11 7.46 -4.06
N PRO A 54 -1.68 8.75 -4.12
CA PRO A 54 -1.79 9.66 -2.98
C PRO A 54 -3.24 9.88 -2.53
N GLN A 55 -4.16 9.99 -3.50
CA GLN A 55 -5.58 10.17 -3.21
C GLN A 55 -6.18 8.92 -2.53
N ILE A 56 -5.86 7.72 -3.01
CA ILE A 56 -6.31 6.47 -2.38
C ILE A 56 -5.72 6.31 -0.97
N LEU A 57 -4.44 6.65 -0.78
CA LEU A 57 -3.81 6.62 0.55
C LEU A 57 -4.50 7.56 1.53
N SER A 58 -4.84 8.78 1.08
CA SER A 58 -5.61 9.73 1.89
C SER A 58 -6.99 9.17 2.27
N GLN A 59 -7.71 8.54 1.33
CA GLN A 59 -9.01 7.91 1.61
C GLN A 59 -8.90 6.73 2.59
N LEU A 60 -7.86 5.90 2.46
CA LEU A 60 -7.61 4.80 3.41
C LEU A 60 -7.26 5.33 4.81
N HIS A 61 -6.66 6.51 4.90
CA HIS A 61 -6.18 7.12 6.13
C HIS A 61 -7.20 8.02 6.83
N GLU A 62 -8.27 8.43 6.15
CA GLU A 62 -9.26 9.44 6.58
C GLU A 62 -9.79 9.23 8.00
N THR A 63 -10.01 7.98 8.41
CA THR A 63 -10.58 7.61 9.72
C THR A 63 -9.53 7.16 10.74
N HIS A 64 -8.24 7.29 10.42
CA HIS A 64 -7.12 6.87 11.28
C HIS A 64 -7.27 5.44 11.85
N ILE A 65 -7.89 4.52 11.11
CA ILE A 65 -8.26 3.14 11.53
C ILE A 65 -7.08 2.23 11.90
N GLY A 66 -5.85 2.73 11.76
CA GLY A 66 -4.62 2.01 12.04
C GLY A 66 -4.10 1.21 10.84
N ILE A 67 -2.79 1.00 10.86
CA ILE A 67 -2.03 0.40 9.75
C ILE A 67 -2.54 -0.99 9.32
N VAL A 68 -2.92 -1.84 10.27
CA VAL A 68 -3.36 -3.22 9.98
C VAL A 68 -4.66 -3.20 9.17
N LYS A 69 -5.64 -2.38 9.59
CA LYS A 69 -6.92 -2.25 8.88
C LYS A 69 -6.73 -1.56 7.52
N MET A 70 -5.88 -0.54 7.44
CA MET A 70 -5.54 0.10 6.15
C MET A 70 -4.95 -0.92 5.16
N LYS A 71 -3.99 -1.75 5.58
CA LYS A 71 -3.42 -2.82 4.74
C LYS A 71 -4.47 -3.84 4.33
N ALA A 72 -5.36 -4.25 5.23
CA ALA A 72 -6.43 -5.19 4.91
C ALA A 72 -7.39 -4.65 3.84
N LEU A 73 -7.83 -3.39 3.96
CA LEU A 73 -8.71 -2.74 2.97
C LEU A 73 -7.99 -2.57 1.63
N ALA A 74 -6.76 -2.07 1.66
CA ALA A 74 -5.93 -1.88 0.48
C ALA A 74 -5.76 -3.19 -0.30
N ARG A 75 -5.36 -4.27 0.39
CA ARG A 75 -5.18 -5.60 -0.20
C ARG A 75 -6.49 -6.23 -0.68
N ARG A 76 -7.65 -5.77 -0.24
CA ARG A 76 -8.94 -6.28 -0.73
C ARG A 76 -9.31 -5.69 -2.08
N TYR A 77 -9.08 -4.40 -2.28
CA TYR A 77 -9.63 -3.66 -3.43
C TYR A 77 -8.60 -3.18 -4.43
N CYS A 78 -7.40 -2.81 -3.97
CA CYS A 78 -6.43 -2.06 -4.76
C CYS A 78 -5.09 -2.80 -4.86
N TYR A 79 -4.32 -2.47 -5.90
CA TYR A 79 -2.97 -2.97 -6.09
C TYR A 79 -2.07 -1.92 -6.75
N TRP A 80 -0.87 -1.76 -6.22
CA TRP A 80 0.30 -1.20 -6.91
C TRP A 80 1.57 -1.70 -6.23
N LYS A 81 2.72 -1.51 -6.88
CA LYS A 81 4.01 -1.93 -6.34
C LYS A 81 4.31 -1.15 -5.05
N ASN A 82 4.59 -1.86 -3.95
CA ASN A 82 4.92 -1.30 -2.63
C ASN A 82 3.78 -0.59 -1.86
N ILE A 83 2.52 -0.91 -2.15
CA ILE A 83 1.35 -0.37 -1.42
C ILE A 83 1.48 -0.43 0.12
N ASP A 84 1.98 -1.55 0.66
CA ASP A 84 2.14 -1.71 2.11
C ASP A 84 3.17 -0.72 2.70
N ARG A 85 4.23 -0.42 1.95
CA ARG A 85 5.27 0.55 2.34
C ARG A 85 4.73 1.97 2.29
N ASP A 86 3.93 2.29 1.29
CA ASP A 86 3.33 3.62 1.18
C ASP A 86 2.33 3.86 2.32
N ILE A 87 1.53 2.84 2.67
CA ILE A 87 0.66 2.88 3.87
C ILE A 87 1.47 3.10 5.14
N GLU A 88 2.58 2.37 5.32
CA GLU A 88 3.48 2.56 6.46
C GLU A 88 3.98 3.99 6.56
N ASN A 89 4.43 4.56 5.44
CA ASN A 89 4.93 5.93 5.38
C ASN A 89 3.82 6.94 5.73
N THR A 90 2.60 6.76 5.19
CA THR A 90 1.45 7.62 5.51
C THR A 90 1.10 7.59 7.00
N VAL A 91 1.11 6.41 7.63
CA VAL A 91 0.81 6.30 9.07
C VAL A 91 1.94 6.89 9.92
N LYS A 92 3.21 6.65 9.54
CA LYS A 92 4.39 7.18 10.25
C LYS A 92 4.52 8.70 10.15
N SER A 93 4.09 9.31 9.05
CA SER A 93 4.12 10.77 8.88
C SER A 93 2.91 11.47 9.53
N CYS A 94 1.89 10.72 9.96
CA CYS A 94 0.70 11.29 10.58
C CYS A 94 0.90 11.52 12.08
N LYS A 95 0.88 12.79 12.49
CA LYS A 95 1.00 13.19 13.90
C LYS A 95 -0.06 12.53 14.79
N ALA A 96 -1.34 12.59 14.41
CA ALA A 96 -2.43 12.01 15.21
C ALA A 96 -2.27 10.49 15.41
N CYS A 97 -1.82 9.76 14.37
CA CYS A 97 -1.54 8.33 14.50
C CYS A 97 -0.32 8.04 15.38
N CYS A 98 0.70 8.89 15.34
CA CYS A 98 1.88 8.78 16.20
C CYS A 98 1.55 9.06 17.66
N ASP A 99 0.73 10.07 17.94
CA ASP A 99 0.36 10.46 19.31
C ASP A 99 -0.49 9.39 20.02
N ILE A 100 -1.35 8.67 19.27
CA ILE A 100 -2.20 7.59 19.81
C ILE A 100 -1.44 6.25 19.91
N LYS A 101 -0.28 6.12 19.25
CA LYS A 101 0.46 4.87 19.25
C LYS A 101 0.87 4.52 20.68
N SER A 102 0.59 3.28 21.08
CA SER A 102 0.99 2.75 22.39
C SER A 102 2.49 2.95 22.60
N ASN A 103 2.82 3.71 23.65
CA ASN A 103 4.18 3.97 24.11
C ASN A 103 4.34 3.31 25.48
N PRO A 104 4.74 2.02 25.55
CA PRO A 104 4.89 1.33 26.82
C PRO A 104 5.95 2.03 27.68
N VAL A 105 5.79 1.94 28.99
CA VAL A 105 6.77 2.48 29.94
C VAL A 105 8.13 1.84 29.64
N LYS A 106 9.20 2.65 29.65
CA LYS A 106 10.55 2.15 29.49
C LYS A 106 10.82 1.07 30.53
N ALA A 107 11.46 -0.02 30.11
CA ALA A 107 11.86 -1.07 31.05
C ALA A 107 12.68 -0.45 32.20
N PRO A 108 12.47 -0.87 33.46
CA PRO A 108 13.32 -0.47 34.56
C PRO A 108 14.80 -0.74 34.21
N LEU A 109 15.67 0.20 34.55
CA LEU A 109 17.10 -0.02 34.42
C LEU A 109 17.51 -1.04 35.50
N HIS A 110 18.04 -2.18 35.07
CA HIS A 110 18.67 -3.16 35.94
C HIS A 110 20.18 -2.88 35.97
N CYS A 111 20.76 -2.77 37.17
CA CYS A 111 22.21 -2.72 37.30
C CYS A 111 22.78 -4.08 36.95
N TRP A 112 23.88 -4.14 36.20
CA TRP A 112 24.59 -5.40 36.02
C TRP A 112 25.03 -5.95 37.38
N ASP A 113 24.80 -7.24 37.61
CA ASP A 113 25.36 -7.92 38.76
C ASP A 113 26.89 -7.92 38.63
N GLU A 114 27.58 -7.62 39.72
CA GLU A 114 29.04 -7.77 39.74
C GLU A 114 29.37 -9.26 39.59
N PRO A 115 30.35 -9.63 38.73
CA PRO A 115 30.74 -11.02 38.59
C PRO A 115 31.33 -11.52 39.91
N GLU A 116 30.82 -12.65 40.40
CA GLU A 116 31.26 -13.24 41.67
C GLU A 116 32.68 -13.83 41.57
N GLU A 117 33.08 -14.31 40.39
CA GLU A 117 34.41 -14.85 40.11
C GLU A 117 34.91 -14.48 38.71
N ASN A 118 36.23 -14.52 38.52
CA ASN A 118 36.84 -14.48 37.20
C ASN A 118 36.60 -15.79 36.43
N TRP A 119 36.65 -15.69 35.10
CA TRP A 119 36.39 -16.77 34.13
C TRP A 119 37.02 -18.13 34.48
#